data_AF-A0A834XEP9-F1
#
_entry.id   AF-A0A834XEP9-F1
#
_cell.length_a   1.000
_cell.length_b   1.000
_cell.length_c   1.000
_cell.angle_alpha   90.00
_cell.angle_beta   90.00
_cell.angle_gamma   90.00
#
_symmetry.space_group_name_H-M   'P 1'
#
loop_
_entity.id
_entity.type
_entity.pdbx_description
1 polymer ?
#
loop_
_entity_poly.entity_id
_entity_poly.type
_entity_poly.pdbx_seq_one_letter_code
_entity_poly.pdbx_strand_id
1 'polypeptide(L)'
;MLRKEEANKLQELRQLKGEELEGLDTNELQKLEEVLETGLSRVAKAKDEIIMKEISELKRKQAQLIEENKRLKQVKSHTYEQGQSSESAIICSTSDPPHDSDSSDTSLRLG
;
A
#
# COMPACT_ATOMS: atom_id res chain seq x y z
N MET A 1 6.08 -50.51 -17.29
CA MET A 1 7.07 -49.52 -16.81
C MET A 1 6.39 -48.23 -16.38
N LEU A 2 5.69 -47.51 -17.28
CA LEU A 2 5.08 -46.20 -17.00
C LEU A 2 4.22 -46.13 -15.73
N ARG A 3 3.24 -47.04 -15.59
CA ARG A 3 2.36 -47.10 -14.40
C ARG A 3 3.10 -47.25 -13.06
N LYS A 4 4.25 -47.95 -13.06
CA LYS A 4 5.07 -48.12 -11.85
C LYS A 4 5.79 -46.82 -11.49
N GLU A 5 6.28 -46.10 -12.50
CA GLU A 5 6.93 -44.81 -12.30
C GLU A 5 5.93 -43.75 -11.80
N GLU A 6 4.71 -43.74 -12.34
CA GLU A 6 3.63 -42.85 -11.88
C GLU A 6 3.27 -43.12 -10.42
N ALA A 7 3.14 -44.40 -10.04
CA ALA A 7 2.87 -44.78 -8.66
C ALA A 7 3.98 -44.32 -7.71
N ASN A 8 5.25 -44.50 -8.10
CA ASN A 8 6.40 -44.05 -7.31
C ASN A 8 6.41 -42.54 -7.12
N LYS A 9 6.18 -41.75 -8.19
CA LYS A 9 6.11 -40.29 -8.10
C LYS A 9 4.97 -39.82 -7.22
N LEU A 10 3.82 -40.50 -7.28
CA LEU A 10 2.69 -40.18 -6.42
C LEU A 10 3.00 -40.44 -4.95
N GLN A 11 3.69 -41.54 -4.66
CA GLN A 11 4.17 -41.86 -3.30
C GLN A 11 5.18 -40.82 -2.81
N GLU A 12 6.17 -40.43 -3.62
CA GLU A 12 7.12 -39.37 -3.27
C GLU A 12 6.40 -38.03 -2.97
N LEU A 13 5.37 -37.68 -3.76
CA LEU A 13 4.57 -36.47 -3.52
C LEU A 13 3.79 -36.53 -2.20
N ARG A 14 3.32 -37.71 -1.78
CA ARG A 14 2.65 -37.91 -0.49
C ARG A 14 3.64 -37.78 0.66
N GLN A 15 4.81 -38.39 0.52
CA GLN A 15 5.89 -38.26 1.51
C GLN A 15 6.33 -36.82 1.68
N LEU A 16 6.52 -36.07 0.58
CA LEU A 16 6.81 -34.64 0.64
C LEU A 16 5.70 -33.80 1.33
N LYS A 17 4.46 -34.32 1.41
CA LYS A 17 3.36 -33.70 2.18
C LYS A 17 3.32 -34.14 3.65
N GLY A 18 4.18 -35.06 4.07
CA GLY A 18 4.18 -35.66 5.39
C GLY A 18 3.22 -36.85 5.54
N GLU A 19 2.78 -37.44 4.43
CA GLU A 19 1.92 -38.62 4.39
C GLU A 19 2.75 -39.89 4.08
N GLU A 20 2.30 -41.08 4.52
CA GLU A 20 2.95 -42.37 4.18
C GLU A 20 4.46 -42.42 4.51
N LEU A 21 4.82 -41.89 5.69
CA LEU A 21 6.20 -41.85 6.19
C LEU A 21 6.60 -43.16 6.89
N GLU A 22 5.63 -44.02 7.20
CA GLU A 22 5.88 -45.32 7.81
C GLU A 22 6.76 -46.18 6.90
N GLY A 23 7.88 -46.68 7.44
CA GLY A 23 8.84 -47.50 6.71
C GLY A 23 10.02 -46.73 6.13
N LEU A 24 10.04 -45.39 6.24
CA LEU A 24 11.25 -44.60 6.03
C LEU A 24 12.19 -44.70 7.24
N ASP A 25 13.47 -44.82 6.98
CA ASP A 25 14.49 -44.71 8.02
C ASP A 25 14.85 -43.24 8.33
N THR A 26 15.64 -43.03 9.39
CA THR A 26 16.03 -41.68 9.82
C THR A 26 16.80 -40.91 8.75
N ASN A 27 17.63 -41.58 7.94
CA ASN A 27 18.38 -40.91 6.87
C ASN A 27 17.46 -40.51 5.72
N GLU A 28 16.47 -41.34 5.38
CA GLU A 28 15.48 -41.03 4.36
C GLU A 28 14.57 -39.87 4.78
N LEU A 29 14.14 -39.85 6.04
CA LEU A 29 13.41 -38.71 6.62
C LEU A 29 14.26 -37.43 6.59
N GLN A 30 15.53 -37.51 6.96
CA GLN A 30 16.42 -36.34 6.94
C GLN A 30 16.61 -35.79 5.52
N LYS A 31 16.72 -36.65 4.50
CA LYS A 31 16.77 -36.21 3.09
C LYS A 31 15.49 -35.52 2.67
N LEU A 32 14.34 -36.04 3.10
CA LEU A 32 13.05 -35.44 2.81
C LEU A 32 12.94 -34.04 3.41
N GLU A 33 13.37 -33.87 4.66
CA GLU A 33 13.45 -32.58 5.35
C GLU A 33 14.38 -31.61 4.61
N GLU A 34 15.58 -32.03 4.20
CA GLU A 34 16.53 -31.20 3.47
C GLU A 34 15.96 -30.68 2.13
N VAL A 35 15.26 -31.54 1.40
CA VAL A 35 14.60 -31.17 0.14
C VAL A 35 13.49 -30.15 0.39
N LEU A 36 12.66 -30.37 1.41
CA LEU A 36 11.58 -29.47 1.77
C LEU A 36 12.11 -28.12 2.24
N GLU A 37 13.10 -28.11 3.14
CA GLU A 37 13.73 -26.89 3.66
C GLU A 37 14.34 -26.06 2.52
N THR A 38 15.10 -26.71 1.64
CA THR A 38 15.73 -26.04 0.50
C THR A 38 14.68 -25.48 -0.46
N GLY A 39 13.64 -26.26 -0.76
CA GLY A 39 12.54 -25.86 -1.63
C GLY A 39 11.75 -24.67 -1.06
N LEU A 40 11.38 -24.75 0.21
CA LEU A 40 10.66 -23.69 0.93
C LEU A 40 11.50 -22.42 1.03
N SER A 41 12.78 -22.53 1.35
CA SER A 41 13.71 -21.38 1.39
C SER A 41 13.78 -20.67 0.04
N ARG A 42 13.83 -21.42 -1.07
CA ARG A 42 13.81 -20.86 -2.42
C ARG A 42 12.49 -20.13 -2.73
N VAL A 43 11.36 -20.75 -2.41
CA VAL A 43 10.04 -20.15 -2.64
C VAL A 43 9.86 -18.89 -1.80
N ALA A 44 10.26 -18.91 -0.53
CA ALA A 44 10.20 -17.75 0.36
C ALA A 44 11.01 -16.58 -0.20
N LYS A 45 12.28 -16.82 -0.57
CA LYS A 45 13.15 -15.80 -1.18
C LYS A 45 12.55 -15.18 -2.44
N ALA A 46 12.02 -16.01 -3.35
CA ALA A 46 11.40 -15.52 -4.57
C ALA A 46 10.16 -14.66 -4.28
N LYS A 47 9.34 -15.04 -3.29
CA LYS A 47 8.17 -14.24 -2.87
C LYS A 47 8.61 -12.91 -2.26
N ASP A 48 9.63 -12.93 -1.42
CA ASP A 48 10.18 -11.73 -0.78
C ASP A 48 10.73 -10.75 -1.83
N GLU A 49 11.46 -11.24 -2.84
CA GLU A 49 11.97 -10.42 -3.94
C GLU A 49 10.84 -9.75 -4.72
N ILE A 50 9.79 -10.49 -5.07
CA ILE A 50 8.61 -9.97 -5.78
C ILE A 50 7.92 -8.88 -4.94
N ILE A 51 7.69 -9.15 -3.66
CA ILE A 51 7.02 -8.22 -2.74
C ILE A 51 7.86 -6.95 -2.55
N MET A 52 9.17 -7.08 -2.33
CA MET A 52 10.07 -5.94 -2.14
C MET A 52 10.14 -5.07 -3.41
N LYS A 53 10.11 -5.69 -4.59
CA LYS A 53 10.06 -4.97 -5.86
C LYS A 53 8.78 -4.14 -5.96
N GLU A 54 7.62 -4.73 -5.69
CA GLU A 54 6.33 -4.02 -5.74
C GLU A 54 6.29 -2.86 -4.74
N ILE A 55 6.76 -3.08 -3.50
CA ILE A 55 6.86 -2.02 -2.48
C ILE A 55 7.72 -0.86 -2.99
N SER A 56 8.85 -1.15 -3.63
CA SER A 56 9.76 -0.14 -4.15
C SER A 56 9.13 0.67 -5.28
N GLU A 57 8.42 -0.01 -6.19
CA GLU A 57 7.70 0.64 -7.28
C GLU A 57 6.56 1.55 -6.76
N LEU A 58 5.81 1.09 -5.77
CA LEU A 58 4.76 1.89 -5.13
C LEU A 58 5.32 3.11 -4.41
N LYS A 59 6.41 2.96 -3.65
CA LYS A 59 7.09 4.10 -2.99
C LYS A 59 7.55 5.14 -4.00
N ARG A 60 8.11 4.72 -5.13
CA ARG A 60 8.51 5.63 -6.22
C ARG A 60 7.30 6.38 -6.79
N LYS A 61 6.20 5.67 -7.08
CA LYS A 61 4.95 6.29 -7.58
C LYS A 61 4.38 7.29 -6.57
N GLN A 62 4.38 6.95 -5.29
CA GLN A 62 3.95 7.85 -4.21
C GLN A 62 4.77 9.14 -4.18
N ALA A 63 6.10 9.05 -4.27
CA ALA A 63 6.97 10.23 -4.30
C ALA A 63 6.67 11.14 -5.50
N GLN A 64 6.52 10.55 -6.69
CA GLN A 64 6.16 11.29 -7.92
C GLN A 64 4.81 12.00 -7.79
N LEU A 65 3.80 11.33 -7.21
CA LEU A 65 2.48 11.93 -7.01
C LEU A 65 2.51 13.07 -6.00
N ILE A 66 3.29 12.96 -4.92
CA ILE A 66 3.46 14.02 -3.93
C ILE A 66 4.09 15.26 -4.57
N GLU A 67 5.15 15.07 -5.36
CA GLU A 67 5.83 16.15 -6.07
C GLU A 67 4.90 16.85 -7.08
N GLU A 68 4.20 16.06 -7.90
CA GLU A 68 3.27 16.60 -8.89
C GLU A 68 2.09 17.33 -8.23
N ASN A 69 1.54 16.78 -7.14
CA ASN A 69 0.46 17.44 -6.40
C ASN A 69 0.93 18.79 -5.81
N LYS A 70 2.16 18.85 -5.30
CA LYS A 70 2.78 20.10 -4.81
C LYS A 70 2.93 21.12 -5.94
N ARG A 71 3.45 20.70 -7.10
CA ARG A 71 3.59 21.55 -8.29
C ARG A 71 2.25 22.11 -8.75
N LEU A 72 1.23 21.26 -8.86
CA LEU A 72 -0.11 21.66 -9.27
C LEU A 72 -0.75 22.64 -8.28
N LYS A 73 -0.55 22.46 -6.97
CA LYS A 73 -1.02 23.41 -5.94
C LYS A 73 -0.37 24.78 -6.10
N GLN A 74 0.94 24.84 -6.38
CA GLN A 74 1.66 26.09 -6.61
C GLN A 74 1.19 26.82 -7.88
N VAL A 75 0.98 26.10 -8.99
CA VAL A 75 0.43 26.68 -10.22
C VAL A 75 -0.98 27.23 -9.98
N LYS A 76 -1.83 26.46 -9.29
CA LYS A 76 -3.17 26.92 -8.93
C LYS A 76 -3.12 28.21 -8.11
N SER A 77 -2.29 28.29 -7.07
CA SER A 77 -2.17 29.52 -6.27
C SER A 77 -1.70 30.73 -7.09
N HIS A 78 -0.75 30.57 -8.01
CA HIS A 78 -0.30 31.68 -8.86
C HIS A 78 -1.36 32.14 -9.88
N THR A 79 -2.26 31.25 -10.29
CA THR A 79 -3.35 31.60 -11.22
C THR A 79 -4.46 32.41 -10.53
N TYR A 80 -4.70 32.21 -9.23
CA TYR A 80 -5.68 32.99 -8.46
C TYR A 80 -5.20 34.41 -8.12
N GLU A 81 -3.90 34.65 -8.01
CA GLU A 81 -3.32 35.98 -7.76
C GLU A 81 -3.29 36.87 -9.03
N GLN A 82 -3.12 36.27 -10.21
CA GLN A 82 -3.06 37.02 -11.48
C GLN A 82 -4.43 37.48 -11.99
N GLY A 83 -5.53 36.91 -11.46
CA GLY A 83 -6.91 37.30 -11.79
C GLY A 83 -7.48 38.45 -10.94
N GLN A 84 -6.75 38.95 -9.93
CA GLN A 84 -7.21 40.04 -9.05
C GLN A 84 -6.49 41.38 -9.29
N SER A 85 -5.58 41.46 -10.27
CA SER A 85 -4.82 42.69 -10.60
C SER A 85 -5.47 43.55 -11.70
N SER A 86 -6.81 43.56 -11.77
CA SER A 86 -7.56 44.42 -12.69
C SER A 86 -8.97 44.67 -12.17
N GLU A 87 -9.13 45.50 -11.14
CA GLU A 87 -10.29 46.40 -11.10
C GLU A 87 -9.98 47.65 -10.27
N SER A 88 -10.37 48.75 -10.90
CA SER A 88 -10.03 50.15 -10.69
C SER A 88 -10.35 50.74 -9.32
N ALA A 89 -9.54 51.73 -8.96
CA ALA A 89 -9.84 52.75 -7.97
C ALA A 89 -11.27 53.31 -8.13
N ILE A 90 -12.10 53.16 -7.11
CA ILE A 90 -13.24 54.05 -6.87
C ILE A 90 -13.05 54.65 -5.47
N ILE A 91 -12.60 55.89 -5.49
CA ILE A 91 -12.64 56.82 -4.37
C ILE A 91 -14.10 57.29 -4.23
N CYS A 92 -14.73 57.05 -3.09
CA CYS A 92 -15.89 57.80 -2.56
C CYS A 92 -16.08 57.35 -1.09
N SER A 93 -15.47 58.01 -0.11
CA SER A 93 -15.99 59.17 0.63
C SER A 93 -17.26 58.88 1.45
N THR A 94 -17.07 58.85 2.79
CA THR A 94 -18.00 59.22 3.88
C THR A 94 -19.33 58.43 3.97
N SER A 95 -19.64 57.69 5.04
CA SER A 95 -20.15 58.22 6.32
C SER A 95 -20.31 57.09 7.38
N ASP A 96 -20.30 57.47 8.66
CA ASP A 96 -20.20 56.71 9.93
C ASP A 96 -21.10 55.48 10.18
N PRO A 97 -20.74 54.59 11.16
CA PRO A 97 -21.58 53.47 11.61
C PRO A 97 -22.46 53.88 12.81
N PRO A 98 -23.70 53.36 12.90
CA PRO A 98 -24.13 52.83 14.20
C PRO A 98 -25.08 51.63 14.09
N HIS A 99 -24.96 50.69 15.03
CA HIS A 99 -25.99 50.41 16.04
C HIS A 99 -25.93 48.95 16.50
N ASP A 100 -25.60 48.79 17.79
CA ASP A 100 -25.66 47.56 18.55
C ASP A 100 -27.08 46.99 18.59
N SER A 101 -27.27 45.70 18.33
CA SER A 101 -28.45 44.97 18.79
C SER A 101 -28.17 43.48 18.87
N ASP A 102 -28.00 43.05 20.13
CA ASP A 102 -28.68 41.92 20.77
C ASP A 102 -28.62 40.55 20.04
N SER A 103 -27.88 39.60 20.61
CA SER A 103 -28.39 38.69 21.65
C SER A 103 -28.96 37.40 21.05
N SER A 104 -28.19 36.32 21.11
CA SER A 104 -28.44 35.24 22.08
C SER A 104 -27.72 33.94 21.70
N ASP A 105 -26.99 33.44 22.69
CA ASP A 105 -26.47 32.09 22.86
C ASP A 105 -27.54 31.02 22.65
N THR A 106 -27.21 29.95 21.92
CA THR A 106 -27.86 28.64 22.09
C THR A 106 -26.80 27.57 22.25
N SER A 107 -26.28 27.46 23.47
CA SER A 107 -25.46 26.32 23.90
C SER A 107 -26.32 25.05 24.00
N LEU A 108 -25.91 23.98 23.32
CA LEU A 108 -26.49 22.64 23.45
C LEU A 108 -25.73 21.84 24.52
N ARG A 109 -26.44 21.33 25.54
CA ARG A 109 -25.92 20.30 26.44
C ARG A 109 -26.53 18.95 26.06
N LEU A 110 -25.68 18.01 25.63
CA LEU A 110 -26.02 16.59 25.52
C LEU A 110 -26.25 16.02 26.93
N GLY A 111 -27.39 15.37 27.11
CA GLY A 111 -27.68 14.38 28.14
C GLY A 111 -28.23 13.14 27.46
#